data_AF-A0A9E1ZUP8-F1
#
_entry.id   AF-A0A9E1ZUP8-F1
#
_cell.length_a   1.000
_cell.length_b   1.000
_cell.length_c   1.000
_cell.angle_alpha   90.00
_cell.angle_beta   90.00
_cell.angle_gamma   90.00
#
_symmetry.space_group_name_H-M   'P 1'
#
loop_
_entity.id
_entity.type
_entity.pdbx_description
1 polymer ?
#
loop_
_entity_poly.entity_id
_entity_poly.type
_entity_poly.pdbx_seq_one_letter_code
_entity_poly.pdbx_strand_id
1 'polypeptide(L)'
;MAVALRYEPDSEYAPKVVAGGRGSVAEQILEIAFANGIKVREDQDLAEVLSSIDIDSEIPVEAFAAVAEILIYVYRANGGELKAPEMESTEMENPETENQDPEPGDPAS
;
A
#
# COMPACT_ATOMS: atom_id res chain seq x y z
N MET A 1 -23.48 1.22 -1.48
CA MET A 1 -22.61 1.47 -2.66
C MET A 1 -21.59 0.35 -2.70
N ALA A 2 -21.17 -0.07 -3.88
CA ALA A 2 -20.10 -1.04 -4.03
C ALA A 2 -19.13 -0.58 -5.12
N VAL A 3 -17.85 -0.85 -4.93
CA VAL A 3 -16.78 -0.61 -5.89
C VAL A 3 -15.92 -1.87 -5.95
N ALA A 4 -15.60 -2.32 -7.16
CA ALA A 4 -14.75 -3.48 -7.38
C ALA A 4 -13.38 -3.04 -7.88
N LEU A 5 -12.34 -3.62 -7.29
CA LEU A 5 -10.95 -3.37 -7.64
C LEU A 5 -10.34 -4.61 -8.29
N ARG A 6 -9.47 -4.39 -9.28
CA ARG A 6 -8.59 -5.42 -9.84
C ARG A 6 -7.15 -5.06 -9.54
N TYR A 7 -6.40 -6.04 -9.05
CA TYR A 7 -4.96 -5.94 -8.84
C TYR A 7 -4.30 -7.24 -9.31
N GLU A 8 -3.20 -7.10 -10.04
CA GLU A 8 -2.39 -8.20 -10.54
C GLU A 8 -0.99 -8.07 -9.94
N PRO A 9 -0.59 -8.94 -8.99
CA PRO A 9 0.69 -8.79 -8.28
C PRO A 9 1.92 -8.80 -9.19
N ASP A 10 1.85 -9.53 -10.31
CA ASP A 10 2.95 -9.70 -11.25
C ASP A 10 2.95 -8.64 -12.37
N SER A 11 2.09 -7.62 -12.25
CA SER A 11 1.92 -6.55 -13.23
C SER A 11 2.61 -5.27 -12.79
N GLU A 12 3.14 -4.51 -13.76
CA GLU A 12 3.67 -3.16 -13.52
C GLU A 12 2.56 -2.11 -13.34
N TYR A 13 1.31 -2.46 -13.64
CA TYR A 13 0.18 -1.54 -13.56
C TYR A 13 -0.37 -1.41 -12.14
N ALA A 14 -0.75 -0.18 -11.78
CA ALA A 14 -1.46 0.10 -10.53
C ALA A 14 -2.82 -0.64 -10.48
N PRO A 15 -3.36 -0.89 -9.28
CA PRO A 15 -4.74 -1.36 -9.13
C PRO A 15 -5.71 -0.47 -9.91
N LYS A 16 -6.82 -1.05 -10.38
CA LYS A 16 -7.85 -0.34 -11.16
C LYS A 16 -9.23 -0.53 -10.57
N VAL A 17 -10.07 0.49 -10.71
CA VAL A 17 -11.51 0.35 -10.51
C VAL A 17 -12.09 -0.33 -11.74
N VAL A 18 -12.76 -1.46 -11.58
CA VAL A 18 -13.37 -2.22 -12.70
C VAL A 18 -14.89 -2.23 -12.67
N ALA A 19 -15.49 -1.86 -11.53
CA ALA A 19 -16.93 -1.64 -11.43
C ALA A 19 -17.23 -0.69 -10.26
N GLY A 20 -18.33 0.04 -10.36
CA GLY A 20 -18.84 0.91 -9.30
C GLY A 20 -20.34 1.11 -9.42
N GLY A 21 -21.06 1.16 -8.30
CA GLY A 21 -22.51 1.32 -8.34
C GLY A 21 -23.17 1.61 -7.00
N ARG A 22 -24.42 2.06 -7.06
CA ARG A 22 -25.30 2.32 -5.91
C ARG A 22 -26.63 1.58 -6.11
N GLY A 23 -27.37 1.39 -5.01
CA GLY A 23 -28.65 0.67 -5.04
C GLY A 23 -28.53 -0.71 -5.67
N SER A 24 -29.43 -1.03 -6.60
CA SER A 24 -29.48 -2.33 -7.29
C SER A 24 -28.19 -2.71 -8.01
N VAL A 25 -27.43 -1.74 -8.55
CA VAL A 25 -26.13 -2.03 -9.17
C VAL A 25 -25.12 -2.50 -8.13
N ALA A 26 -25.12 -1.89 -6.93
CA ALA A 26 -24.26 -2.33 -5.84
C ALA A 26 -24.61 -3.74 -5.37
N GLU A 27 -25.91 -4.06 -5.29
CA GLU A 27 -26.40 -5.39 -4.95
C GLU A 27 -25.93 -6.44 -5.96
N GLN A 28 -26.00 -6.14 -7.26
CA GLN A 28 -25.51 -7.03 -8.32
C GLN A 28 -23.98 -7.24 -8.25
N ILE A 29 -23.21 -6.18 -7.98
CA ILE A 29 -21.75 -6.29 -7.80
C ILE A 29 -21.44 -7.25 -6.64
N LEU A 30 -22.15 -7.11 -5.51
CA LEU A 30 -21.95 -7.97 -4.34
C LEU A 30 -22.36 -9.43 -4.63
N GLU A 31 -23.50 -9.63 -5.30
CA GLU A 31 -23.96 -10.97 -5.69
C GLU A 31 -22.93 -11.69 -6.56
N ILE A 32 -22.39 -11.01 -7.58
CA ILE A 32 -21.33 -11.53 -8.44
C ILE A 32 -20.06 -11.82 -7.63
N ALA A 33 -19.66 -10.92 -6.72
CA ALA A 33 -18.50 -11.12 -5.88
C ALA A 33 -18.62 -12.37 -5.01
N PHE A 34 -19.75 -12.54 -4.32
CA PHE A 34 -20.01 -13.72 -3.48
C PHE A 34 -20.08 -15.01 -4.30
N ALA A 35 -20.75 -14.99 -5.45
CA ALA A 35 -20.85 -16.16 -6.33
C ALA A 35 -19.48 -16.65 -6.83
N ASN A 36 -18.50 -15.76 -6.96
CA ASN A 36 -17.15 -16.06 -7.43
C ASN A 36 -16.12 -16.19 -6.30
N GLY A 37 -16.55 -16.11 -5.03
CA GLY A 37 -15.65 -16.16 -3.88
C GLY A 37 -14.68 -14.96 -3.79
N ILE A 38 -15.01 -13.83 -4.42
CA ILE A 38 -14.25 -12.59 -4.32
C ILE A 38 -14.45 -12.04 -2.91
N LYS A 39 -13.35 -11.63 -2.28
CA LYS A 39 -13.37 -11.06 -0.92
C LYS A 39 -14.07 -9.71 -0.94
N VAL A 40 -14.99 -9.51 0.00
CA VAL A 40 -15.71 -8.25 0.20
C VAL A 40 -15.31 -7.67 1.55
N ARG A 41 -14.94 -6.38 1.56
CA ARG A 41 -14.71 -5.58 2.76
C ARG A 41 -15.79 -4.50 2.83
N GLU A 42 -16.42 -4.37 3.99
CA GLU A 42 -17.37 -3.30 4.26
C GLU A 42 -16.63 -2.13 4.90
N ASP A 43 -16.60 -1.00 4.21
CA ASP A 43 -15.96 0.23 4.65
C ASP A 43 -16.60 1.41 3.91
N GLN A 44 -17.39 2.22 4.62
CA GLN A 44 -18.20 3.27 4.01
C GLN A 44 -17.33 4.40 3.43
N ASP A 45 -16.35 4.87 4.20
CA ASP A 45 -15.50 6.00 3.81
C ASP A 45 -14.63 5.62 2.61
N LEU A 46 -14.06 4.42 2.64
CA LEU A 46 -13.25 3.90 1.55
C LEU A 46 -14.06 3.69 0.28
N ALA A 47 -15.28 3.14 0.38
CA ALA A 47 -16.16 3.00 -0.76
C ALA A 47 -16.48 4.36 -1.38
N GLU A 48 -16.65 5.40 -0.57
CA GLU A 48 -16.92 6.76 -1.06
C GLU A 48 -15.72 7.36 -1.80
N VAL A 49 -14.53 7.27 -1.24
CA VAL A 49 -13.29 7.70 -1.90
C VAL A 49 -13.12 6.98 -3.25
N LEU A 50 -13.24 5.65 -3.26
CA LEU A 50 -13.04 4.87 -4.48
C LEU A 50 -14.14 5.11 -5.52
N SER A 51 -15.34 5.50 -5.11
CA SER A 51 -16.44 5.80 -6.02
C SER A 51 -16.24 7.07 -6.84
N SER A 52 -15.30 7.93 -6.46
CA SER A 52 -14.93 9.14 -7.20
C SER A 52 -13.99 8.87 -8.38
N ILE A 53 -13.47 7.65 -8.49
CA ILE A 53 -12.53 7.23 -9.53
C ILE A 53 -13.31 6.61 -10.69
N ASP A 54 -12.97 7.02 -11.91
CA ASP A 54 -13.60 6.50 -13.12
C ASP A 54 -13.34 4.99 -13.31
N ILE A 55 -14.33 4.28 -13.85
CA ILE A 55 -14.19 2.87 -14.20
C ILE A 55 -13.09 2.72 -15.25
N ASP A 56 -12.32 1.62 -15.14
CA ASP A 56 -11.15 1.27 -15.93
C ASP A 56 -9.95 2.23 -15.77
N SER A 57 -10.03 3.17 -14.83
CA SER A 57 -8.91 4.04 -14.46
C SER A 57 -8.04 3.45 -13.36
N GLU A 58 -6.77 3.82 -13.40
CA GLU A 58 -5.83 3.55 -12.31
C GLU A 58 -6.19 4.36 -11.07
N ILE A 59 -5.91 3.80 -9.91
CA ILE A 59 -6.08 4.51 -8.64
C ILE A 59 -5.13 5.71 -8.62
N PRO A 60 -5.58 6.91 -8.21
CA PRO A 60 -4.72 8.07 -8.07
C PRO A 60 -3.83 7.93 -6.81
N VAL A 61 -2.69 8.61 -6.79
CA VAL A 61 -1.67 8.48 -5.73
C VAL A 61 -2.26 8.80 -4.35
N GLU A 62 -3.19 9.75 -4.29
CA GLU A 62 -3.89 10.18 -3.07
C GLU A 62 -4.73 9.05 -2.44
N ALA A 63 -5.18 8.09 -3.25
CA ALA A 63 -5.98 6.93 -2.80
C ALA A 63 -5.14 5.66 -2.61
N PHE A 64 -3.84 5.67 -2.92
CA PHE A 64 -2.97 4.49 -2.81
C PHE A 64 -2.89 3.93 -1.41
N ALA A 65 -2.77 4.78 -0.37
CA ALA A 65 -2.70 4.31 1.01
C ALA A 65 -3.95 3.51 1.40
N ALA A 66 -5.12 3.99 0.98
CA ALA A 66 -6.39 3.36 1.28
C ALA A 66 -6.55 2.02 0.56
N VAL A 67 -6.13 1.95 -0.72
CA VAL A 67 -6.13 0.70 -1.49
C VAL A 67 -5.09 -0.30 -0.97
N ALA A 68 -3.91 0.16 -0.57
CA ALA A 68 -2.87 -0.69 0.02
C ALA A 68 -3.39 -1.40 1.28
N GLU A 69 -4.17 -0.71 2.11
CA GLU A 69 -4.81 -1.32 3.27
C GLU A 69 -5.74 -2.48 2.91
N ILE A 70 -6.50 -2.36 1.81
CA ILE A 70 -7.34 -3.44 1.27
C ILE A 70 -6.47 -4.62 0.83
N LEU A 71 -5.40 -4.36 0.07
CA LEU A 71 -4.51 -5.40 -0.43
C LEU A 71 -3.82 -6.15 0.71
N ILE A 72 -3.39 -5.42 1.75
CA ILE A 72 -2.83 -6.00 2.99
C ILE A 72 -3.86 -6.92 3.67
N TYR A 73 -5.10 -6.47 3.78
CA TYR A 73 -6.19 -7.28 4.34
C TYR A 73 -6.40 -8.56 3.52
N VAL A 74 -6.49 -8.46 2.19
CA VAL A 74 -6.67 -9.63 1.30
C VAL A 74 -5.49 -10.59 1.39
N TYR A 75 -4.26 -10.06 1.39
CA TYR A 75 -3.05 -10.86 1.48
C TYR A 75 -2.99 -11.65 2.79
N ARG A 76 -3.28 -10.99 3.92
CA ARG A 76 -3.38 -11.65 5.24
C ARG A 76 -4.52 -12.66 5.29
N ALA A 77 -5.67 -12.33 4.73
CA ALA A 77 -6.82 -13.23 4.66
C ALA A 77 -6.54 -14.49 3.81
N ASN A 78 -5.58 -14.41 2.88
CA ASN A 78 -5.10 -15.53 2.08
C ASN A 78 -3.94 -16.30 2.75
N GLY A 79 -3.61 -16.00 4.01
CA GLY A 79 -2.55 -16.67 4.76
C GLY A 79 -1.14 -16.13 4.51
N GLY A 80 -1.02 -15.01 3.79
CA GLY A 80 0.24 -14.32 3.59
C GLY A 80 0.66 -13.53 4.84
N GLU A 81 1.95 -13.61 5.18
CA GLU A 81 2.53 -12.81 6.26
C GLU A 81 3.38 -11.69 5.66
N LEU A 82 2.91 -10.45 5.78
CA LEU A 82 3.71 -9.28 5.45
C LEU A 82 4.67 -9.06 6.60
N LYS A 83 5.94 -9.45 6.42
CA LYS A 83 7.00 -8.92 7.26
C LYS A 83 7.06 -7.43 6.97
N ALA A 84 6.98 -6.60 8.01
CA ALA A 84 7.35 -5.20 7.84
C ALA A 84 8.74 -5.18 7.17
N PRO A 85 9.03 -4.22 6.26
CA PRO A 85 10.41 -3.99 5.92
C PRO A 85 11.12 -3.83 7.27
N GLU A 86 12.07 -4.72 7.56
CA GLU A 86 13.04 -4.46 8.60
C GLU A 86 13.60 -3.11 8.20
N MET A 87 13.19 -2.05 8.91
CA MET A 87 13.86 -0.78 8.78
C MET A 87 15.25 -1.10 9.27
N GLU A 88 16.13 -1.46 8.35
CA GLU A 88 17.55 -1.44 8.56
C GLU A 88 17.78 -0.02 9.03
N SER A 89 17.92 0.11 10.35
CA SER A 89 18.41 1.30 10.98
C SER A 89 19.79 1.50 10.39
N THR A 90 19.89 2.17 9.25
CA THR A 90 21.05 2.97 8.95
C THR A 90 21.10 3.97 10.08
N GLU A 91 21.82 3.56 11.13
CA GLU A 91 22.59 4.42 12.01
C GLU A 91 22.92 5.67 11.21
N MET A 92 22.24 6.77 11.53
CA MET A 92 22.77 8.07 11.21
C MET A 92 24.08 8.12 11.99
N GLU A 93 25.19 7.79 11.33
CA GLU A 93 26.53 8.01 11.84
C GLU A 93 26.57 9.46 12.32
N ASN A 94 26.50 9.63 13.64
CA ASN A 94 26.84 10.85 14.31
C ASN A 94 28.30 11.12 13.92
N PRO A 95 28.64 12.20 13.18
CA PRO A 95 30.04 12.47 12.90
C PRO A 95 30.70 12.75 14.24
N GLU A 96 31.39 11.74 14.75
CA GLU A 96 32.25 11.86 15.91
C GLU A 96 33.19 13.03 15.67
N THR A 97 33.11 13.97 16.61
CA THR A 97 34.17 14.87 17.06
C THR A 97 35.45 14.74 16.25
N GLU A 98 35.80 15.80 15.52
CA GLU A 98 37.11 16.02 14.91
C GLU A 98 38.19 15.92 16.00
N ASN A 99 38.65 14.70 16.28
CA ASN A 99 39.88 14.43 16.97
C ASN A 99 40.99 14.84 16.01
N GLN A 100 41.56 16.01 16.26
CA GLN A 100 42.81 16.43 15.65
C GLN A 100 43.87 15.36 15.96
N ASP A 101 44.22 14.59 14.93
CA ASP A 101 45.34 13.66 14.98
C ASP A 101 46.67 14.40 15.27
N PRO A 102 47.65 13.71 15.87
CA PRO A 102 48.78 14.32 16.56
C PRO A 102 49.86 14.80 15.58
N GLU A 103 50.46 15.97 15.84
CA GLU A 103 51.72 16.35 15.20
C GLU A 103 52.87 15.47 15.73
N PRO A 104 53.63 14.78 14.86
CA PRO A 104 54.76 13.96 15.29
C PRO A 104 55.99 14.83 15.58
N GLY A 105 56.36 14.84 16.86
CA GLY A 105 57.69 15.00 17.48
C GLY A 105 58.83 15.68 16.73
N ASP A 106 59.43 16.67 17.40
CA ASP A 106 60.83 17.05 17.17
C ASP A 106 61.73 16.39 18.25
N PRO A 107 62.78 15.64 17.86
CA PRO A 107 63.67 14.95 18.79
C PRO A 107 64.73 15.89 19.40
N ALA A 108 64.89 15.78 20.71
CA ALA A 108 65.98 16.22 21.58
C ALA A 108 67.18 16.97 20.97
N SER A 109 67.49 18.15 21.54
CA SER A 109 68.85 18.62 21.87
C SER A 109 68.80 19.61 23.04
#